data_AF-A0A501PN19-F1
#
_entry.id   AF-A0A501PN19-F1
#
_cell.length_a   1.000
_cell.length_b   1.000
_cell.length_c   1.000
_cell.angle_alpha   90.00
_cell.angle_beta   90.00
_cell.angle_gamma   90.00
#
_symmetry.space_group_name_H-M   'P 1'
#
loop_
_entity.id
_entity.type
_entity.pdbx_description
1 polymer ?
#
loop_
_entity_poly.entity_id
_entity_poly.type
_entity_poly.pdbx_seq_one_letter_code
_entity_poly.pdbx_strand_id
1 'polypeptide(L)'
;MILTDDQLERYARHLILKEVGGAGQQKLLSSRVLVIGAGGLGSPLIMYLAAAGVGTLGVVDDDVVDLSNLQRQIIHMTDKLETPKTASTADLVARLNPDVQVIQHPLRLAADNAEPLIAGYDLVVDGTDNFSTRFLVNDICLKQKKPLVSGALSQFDGQLATFKGYEADKPCYRCLVPEDPGNIGNCAEQGILGAVAGVVGTLMAVEVLKELLELGDSLAGKLVIYDALGTGMRKIKLPKDPGCPYCSKP
;
A
#
# COMPACT_ATOMS: atom_id res chain seq x y z
N MET A 1 -3.32 23.67 -9.85
CA MET A 1 -2.33 23.74 -10.96
C MET A 1 -3.06 23.30 -12.22
N ILE A 2 -2.92 24.00 -13.35
CA ILE A 2 -3.61 23.59 -14.58
C ILE A 2 -2.89 22.35 -15.15
N LEU A 3 -3.65 21.34 -15.59
CA LEU A 3 -3.10 20.13 -16.22
C LEU A 3 -2.54 20.48 -17.60
N THR A 4 -1.41 19.88 -17.97
CA THR A 4 -0.86 20.01 -19.33
C THR A 4 -1.70 19.22 -20.35
N ASP A 5 -1.53 19.49 -21.64
CA ASP A 5 -2.25 18.75 -22.70
C ASP A 5 -1.97 17.24 -22.63
N ASP A 6 -0.70 16.84 -22.43
CA ASP A 6 -0.31 15.45 -22.25
C ASP A 6 -0.99 14.81 -21.02
N GLN A 7 -1.11 15.56 -19.92
CA GLN A 7 -1.82 15.11 -18.71
C GLN A 7 -3.33 15.01 -18.94
N LEU A 8 -3.93 15.94 -19.70
CA LEU A 8 -5.33 15.88 -20.08
C LEU A 8 -5.63 14.63 -20.92
N GLU A 9 -4.75 14.30 -21.88
CA GLU A 9 -4.87 13.09 -22.69
C GLU A 9 -4.68 11.82 -21.84
N ARG A 10 -3.59 11.75 -21.07
CA ARG A 10 -3.26 10.60 -20.21
C ARG A 10 -4.37 10.29 -19.21
N TYR A 11 -4.90 11.31 -18.54
CA TYR A 11 -5.89 11.15 -17.47
C TYR A 11 -7.33 11.33 -17.93
N ALA A 12 -7.59 11.39 -19.24
CA ALA A 12 -8.93 11.63 -19.79
C ALA A 12 -10.01 10.73 -19.18
N ARG A 13 -9.68 9.47 -18.85
CA ARG A 13 -10.62 8.52 -18.23
C ARG A 13 -10.94 8.81 -16.76
N HIS A 14 -10.04 9.46 -16.03
CA HIS A 14 -10.33 9.98 -14.68
C HIS A 14 -11.10 11.30 -14.75
N LEU A 15 -10.75 12.18 -15.69
CA LEU A 15 -11.36 13.50 -15.81
C LEU A 15 -12.87 13.45 -16.10
N ILE A 16 -13.34 12.40 -16.78
CA ILE A 16 -14.78 12.19 -17.04
C ILE A 16 -15.55 11.62 -15.83
N LEU A 17 -14.87 11.04 -14.84
CA LEU A 17 -15.53 10.53 -13.63
C LEU A 17 -15.96 11.72 -12.78
N LYS A 18 -17.25 11.81 -12.48
CA LYS A 18 -17.83 12.94 -11.73
C LYS A 18 -17.20 13.09 -10.34
N GLU A 19 -16.87 11.95 -9.73
CA GLU A 19 -16.26 11.84 -8.41
C GLU A 19 -14.79 12.27 -8.41
N VAL A 20 -14.10 12.19 -9.55
CA VAL A 20 -12.67 12.53 -9.67
C VAL A 20 -12.51 13.91 -10.32
N GLY A 21 -12.86 14.03 -11.61
CA GLY A 21 -12.73 15.27 -12.37
C GLY A 21 -11.31 15.86 -12.37
N GLY A 22 -11.20 17.10 -12.85
CA GLY A 22 -9.92 17.82 -12.85
C GLY A 22 -9.37 18.10 -11.46
N ALA A 23 -10.22 18.40 -10.49
CA ALA A 23 -9.81 18.67 -9.12
C ALA A 23 -9.23 17.42 -8.43
N GLY A 24 -9.87 16.26 -8.58
CA GLY A 24 -9.37 15.00 -8.05
C GLY A 24 -8.05 14.60 -8.72
N GLN A 25 -7.93 14.73 -10.04
CA GLN A 25 -6.67 14.43 -10.71
C GLN A 25 -5.52 15.35 -10.24
N GLN A 26 -5.78 16.64 -10.04
CA GLN A 26 -4.80 17.56 -9.42
C GLN A 26 -4.43 17.14 -8.00
N LYS A 27 -5.41 16.68 -7.20
CA LYS A 27 -5.16 16.15 -5.85
C LYS A 27 -4.21 14.96 -5.90
N LEU A 28 -4.44 13.99 -6.79
CA LEU A 28 -3.55 12.84 -7.00
C LEU A 28 -2.13 13.29 -7.36
N LEU A 29 -1.98 14.20 -8.33
CA LEU A 29 -0.67 14.71 -8.76
C LEU A 29 0.07 15.47 -7.64
N SER A 30 -0.64 16.01 -6.66
CA SER A 30 -0.03 16.65 -5.48
C SER A 30 0.21 15.69 -4.30
N SER A 31 -0.34 14.47 -4.35
CA SER A 31 -0.33 13.53 -3.24
C SER A 31 0.98 12.75 -3.16
N ARG A 32 1.37 12.41 -1.93
CA ARG A 32 2.59 11.66 -1.62
C ARG A 32 2.22 10.38 -0.86
N VAL A 33 2.49 9.23 -1.45
CA VAL A 33 2.21 7.91 -0.83
C VAL A 33 3.52 7.20 -0.50
N LEU A 34 3.64 6.71 0.73
CA LEU A 34 4.73 5.84 1.13
C LEU A 34 4.30 4.38 0.97
N VAL A 35 5.04 3.59 0.21
CA VAL A 35 4.84 2.15 0.05
C VAL A 35 6.01 1.40 0.68
N ILE A 36 5.70 0.57 1.67
CA ILE A 36 6.68 -0.23 2.40
C ILE A 36 6.59 -1.66 1.88
N GLY A 37 7.63 -2.07 1.14
CA GLY A 37 7.72 -3.31 0.37
C GLY A 37 7.33 -3.12 -1.09
N ALA A 38 8.28 -3.34 -1.99
CA ALA A 38 8.11 -3.40 -3.44
C ALA A 38 7.88 -4.85 -3.95
N GLY A 39 7.45 -5.74 -3.05
CA GLY A 39 7.23 -7.16 -3.34
C GLY A 39 5.90 -7.46 -4.06
N GLY A 40 5.29 -8.61 -3.75
CA GLY A 40 4.11 -9.11 -4.48
C GLY A 40 2.88 -8.21 -4.35
N LEU A 41 2.63 -7.64 -3.16
CA LEU A 41 1.55 -6.66 -2.93
C LEU A 41 1.91 -5.29 -3.51
N GLY A 42 3.14 -4.84 -3.25
CA GLY A 42 3.66 -3.53 -3.67
C GLY A 42 3.71 -3.37 -5.18
N SER A 43 4.03 -4.43 -5.93
CA SER A 43 4.15 -4.41 -7.39
C SER A 43 2.90 -3.87 -8.10
N PRO A 44 1.73 -4.55 -8.06
CA PRO A 44 0.52 -4.06 -8.71
C PRO A 44 0.05 -2.72 -8.11
N LEU A 45 0.21 -2.54 -6.79
CA LEU A 45 -0.15 -1.30 -6.10
C LEU A 45 0.57 -0.10 -6.71
N ILE A 46 1.90 -0.12 -6.73
CA ILE A 46 2.75 0.97 -7.22
C ILE A 46 2.45 1.23 -8.69
N MET A 47 2.31 0.19 -9.52
CA MET A 47 1.98 0.32 -10.93
C MET A 47 0.66 1.07 -11.15
N TYR A 48 -0.40 0.74 -10.40
CA TYR A 48 -1.69 1.42 -10.52
C TYR A 48 -1.67 2.83 -9.95
N LEU A 49 -0.97 3.09 -8.83
CA LEU A 49 -0.83 4.45 -8.30
C LEU A 49 -0.05 5.35 -9.25
N ALA A 50 1.03 4.84 -9.85
CA ALA A 50 1.80 5.54 -10.87
C ALA A 50 0.95 5.84 -12.11
N ALA A 51 0.23 4.84 -12.64
CA ALA A 51 -0.68 5.02 -13.76
C ALA A 51 -1.81 6.03 -13.46
N ALA A 52 -2.31 6.05 -12.22
CA ALA A 52 -3.33 6.98 -11.77
C ALA A 52 -2.81 8.42 -11.58
N GLY A 53 -1.49 8.61 -11.56
CA GLY A 53 -0.88 9.93 -11.38
C GLY A 53 -0.78 10.38 -9.94
N VAL A 54 -0.54 9.47 -8.99
CA VAL A 54 -0.10 9.85 -7.64
C VAL A 54 1.29 10.47 -7.75
N GLY A 55 1.41 11.77 -7.50
CA GLY A 55 2.58 12.55 -7.91
C GLY A 55 3.90 12.14 -7.28
N THR A 56 3.89 11.63 -6.04
CA THR A 56 5.09 11.10 -5.40
C THR A 56 4.84 9.75 -4.76
N LEU A 57 5.68 8.77 -5.12
CA LEU A 57 5.71 7.45 -4.51
C LEU A 57 7.04 7.28 -3.79
N GLY A 58 7.00 7.25 -2.46
CA GLY A 58 8.13 6.78 -1.65
C GLY A 58 8.13 5.27 -1.62
N VAL A 59 9.24 4.61 -1.98
CA VAL A 59 9.31 3.15 -1.99
C VAL A 59 10.43 2.70 -1.05
N VAL A 60 10.06 1.97 0.00
CA VAL A 60 10.99 1.41 1.00
C VAL A 60 11.12 -0.09 0.77
N ASP A 61 12.33 -0.53 0.45
CA ASP A 61 12.67 -1.95 0.29
C ASP A 61 14.19 -2.11 0.39
N ASP A 62 14.68 -3.06 1.19
CA ASP A 62 16.11 -3.36 1.36
C ASP A 62 16.61 -4.50 0.47
N ASP A 63 15.73 -5.16 -0.28
CA ASP A 63 16.10 -6.27 -1.15
C ASP A 63 16.55 -5.84 -2.56
N VAL A 64 17.16 -6.81 -3.23
CA VAL A 64 17.39 -6.80 -4.68
C VAL A 64 16.37 -7.70 -5.39
N VAL A 65 16.21 -7.50 -6.70
CA VAL A 65 15.36 -8.37 -7.54
C VAL A 65 16.00 -9.76 -7.66
N ASP A 66 15.24 -10.79 -7.30
CA ASP A 66 15.63 -12.20 -7.41
C ASP A 66 14.77 -12.97 -8.42
N LEU A 67 15.30 -14.02 -9.04
CA LEU A 67 14.57 -14.81 -10.04
C LEU A 67 13.28 -15.43 -9.46
N SER A 68 13.32 -15.90 -8.22
CA SER A 68 12.16 -16.50 -7.52
C SER A 68 11.03 -15.49 -7.27
N ASN A 69 11.33 -14.20 -7.37
CA ASN A 69 10.38 -13.12 -7.11
C ASN A 69 9.48 -12.86 -8.32
N LEU A 70 9.98 -13.11 -9.54
CA LEU A 70 9.34 -12.71 -10.80
C LEU A 70 7.98 -13.39 -11.07
N GLN A 71 7.66 -14.49 -10.39
CA GLN A 71 6.34 -15.13 -10.50
C GLN A 71 5.18 -14.29 -9.89
N ARG A 72 5.50 -13.32 -9.02
CA ARG A 72 4.50 -12.48 -8.34
C ARG A 72 4.83 -10.99 -8.25
N GLN A 73 6.09 -10.60 -8.43
CA GLN A 73 6.55 -9.22 -8.33
C GLN A 73 6.63 -8.57 -9.71
N ILE A 74 5.46 -8.36 -10.32
CA ILE A 74 5.31 -7.99 -11.74
C ILE A 74 5.85 -6.60 -12.10
N ILE A 75 6.29 -5.81 -11.11
CA ILE A 75 6.97 -4.53 -11.35
C ILE A 75 8.45 -4.74 -11.72
N HIS A 76 8.97 -5.95 -11.55
CA HIS A 76 10.35 -6.31 -11.88
C HIS A 76 10.41 -7.22 -13.10
N MET A 77 11.55 -7.17 -13.79
CA MET A 77 11.79 -7.89 -15.04
C MET A 77 13.11 -8.68 -14.95
N THR A 78 13.28 -9.69 -15.80
CA THR A 78 14.47 -10.57 -15.81
C THR A 78 15.77 -9.81 -16.06
N ASP A 79 15.73 -8.70 -16.80
CA ASP A 79 16.90 -7.83 -17.05
C ASP A 79 17.28 -6.96 -15.84
N LYS A 80 16.50 -7.00 -14.76
CA LYS A 80 16.73 -6.26 -13.51
C LYS A 80 17.19 -7.12 -12.34
N LEU A 81 17.54 -8.39 -12.57
CA LEU A 81 18.09 -9.26 -11.52
C LEU A 81 19.27 -8.58 -10.81
N GLU A 82 19.38 -8.80 -9.50
CA GLU A 82 20.41 -8.22 -8.61
C GLU A 82 20.37 -6.69 -8.47
N THR A 83 19.46 -6.00 -9.15
CA THR A 83 19.24 -4.56 -8.96
C THR A 83 18.41 -4.32 -7.70
N PRO A 84 18.68 -3.27 -6.89
CA PRO A 84 17.79 -2.90 -5.79
C PRO A 84 16.34 -2.77 -6.25
N LYS A 85 15.40 -3.34 -5.51
CA LYS A 85 13.97 -3.31 -5.89
C LYS A 85 13.44 -1.88 -6.02
N THR A 86 13.91 -0.98 -5.17
CA THR A 86 13.60 0.46 -5.24
C THR A 86 14.06 1.11 -6.55
N ALA A 87 15.26 0.78 -7.03
CA ALA A 87 15.78 1.28 -8.30
C ALA A 87 15.05 0.67 -9.51
N SER A 88 14.79 -0.64 -9.50
CA SER A 88 14.00 -1.33 -10.53
C SER A 88 12.59 -0.74 -10.64
N THR A 89 11.97 -0.44 -9.50
CA THR A 89 10.66 0.23 -9.41
C THR A 89 10.70 1.63 -10.01
N ALA A 90 11.71 2.44 -9.67
CA ALA A 90 11.84 3.80 -10.18
C ALA A 90 11.97 3.83 -11.71
N ASP A 91 12.75 2.92 -12.29
CA ASP A 91 12.90 2.77 -13.75
C ASP A 91 11.57 2.43 -14.42
N LEU A 92 10.82 1.46 -13.89
CA LEU A 92 9.53 1.08 -14.45
C LEU A 92 8.52 2.22 -14.35
N VAL A 93 8.42 2.88 -13.20
CA VAL A 93 7.48 3.99 -13.00
C VAL A 93 7.80 5.15 -13.94
N ALA A 94 9.06 5.53 -14.12
CA ALA A 94 9.45 6.59 -15.04
C ALA A 94 9.05 6.28 -16.50
N ARG A 95 9.14 5.01 -16.91
CA ARG A 95 8.69 4.54 -18.24
C ARG A 95 7.17 4.52 -18.37
N LEU A 96 6.46 4.16 -17.31
CA LEU A 96 4.99 4.08 -17.29
C LEU A 96 4.36 5.47 -17.28
N ASN A 97 4.85 6.34 -16.39
CA ASN A 97 4.32 7.67 -16.19
C ASN A 97 5.41 8.66 -15.74
N PRO A 98 5.95 9.50 -16.64
CA PRO A 98 7.00 10.46 -16.32
C PRO A 98 6.54 11.62 -15.42
N ASP A 99 5.23 11.81 -15.23
CA ASP A 99 4.68 12.81 -14.29
C ASP A 99 4.84 12.39 -12.81
N VAL A 100 5.17 11.12 -12.54
CA VAL A 100 5.24 10.56 -11.19
C VAL A 100 6.69 10.46 -10.72
N GLN A 101 6.98 11.06 -9.57
CA GLN A 101 8.29 10.96 -8.93
C GLN A 101 8.36 9.74 -8.00
N VAL A 102 9.37 8.90 -8.19
CA VAL A 102 9.72 7.86 -7.21
C VAL A 102 10.87 8.34 -6.32
N ILE A 103 10.64 8.35 -5.01
CA ILE A 103 11.69 8.55 -4.00
C ILE A 103 12.11 7.17 -3.49
N GLN A 104 13.35 6.79 -3.77
CA GLN A 104 13.90 5.50 -3.40
C GLN A 104 14.42 5.53 -1.97
N HIS A 105 14.00 4.55 -1.16
CA HIS A 105 14.52 4.30 0.19
C HIS A 105 15.07 2.88 0.25
N PRO A 106 16.30 2.63 -0.23
CA PRO A 106 16.94 1.30 -0.24
C PRO A 106 17.43 0.92 1.16
N LEU A 107 16.49 0.83 2.11
CA LEU A 107 16.77 0.61 3.52
C LEU A 107 15.68 -0.23 4.16
N ARG A 108 16.03 -0.87 5.27
CA ARG A 108 15.06 -1.53 6.12
C ARG A 108 14.43 -0.51 7.05
N LEU A 109 13.10 -0.48 7.07
CA LEU A 109 12.37 0.39 7.99
C LEU A 109 12.58 -0.08 9.43
N ALA A 110 13.04 0.82 10.30
CA ALA A 110 13.38 0.54 11.69
C ALA A 110 13.04 1.73 12.59
N ALA A 111 13.05 1.52 13.90
CA ALA A 111 12.60 2.52 14.87
C ALA A 111 13.38 3.85 14.81
N ASP A 112 14.63 3.82 14.38
CA ASP A 112 15.50 4.99 14.25
C ASP A 112 15.25 5.84 12.99
N ASN A 113 14.64 5.27 11.95
CA ASN A 113 14.43 5.93 10.66
C ASN A 113 12.96 6.14 10.28
N ALA A 114 12.04 5.40 10.90
CA ALA A 114 10.67 5.32 10.41
C ALA A 114 9.84 6.60 10.66
N GLU A 115 10.05 7.27 11.79
CA GLU A 115 9.30 8.48 12.15
C GLU A 115 9.55 9.65 11.17
N PRO A 116 10.79 10.10 10.92
CA PRO A 116 11.05 11.17 9.97
C PRO A 116 10.65 10.79 8.53
N LEU A 117 10.77 9.51 8.17
CA LEU A 117 10.41 9.03 6.85
C LEU A 117 8.90 9.12 6.61
N ILE A 118 8.08 8.56 7.50
CA ILE A 118 6.60 8.56 7.39
C ILE A 118 6.02 9.98 7.40
N ALA A 119 6.65 10.92 8.10
CA ALA A 119 6.17 12.30 8.21
C ALA A 119 6.05 13.02 6.85
N GLY A 120 6.88 12.63 5.87
CA GLY A 120 6.93 13.23 4.54
C GLY A 120 5.85 12.78 3.55
N TYR A 121 4.86 11.97 3.99
CA TYR A 121 3.85 11.38 3.13
C TYR A 121 2.43 11.60 3.68
N ASP A 122 1.44 11.63 2.80
CA ASP A 122 0.04 11.86 3.16
C ASP A 122 -0.62 10.57 3.65
N LEU A 123 -0.25 9.44 3.03
CA LEU A 123 -0.79 8.11 3.29
C LEU A 123 0.34 7.08 3.26
N VAL A 124 0.25 6.06 4.12
CA VAL A 124 1.20 4.95 4.18
C VAL A 124 0.53 3.65 3.76
N VAL A 125 1.27 2.82 3.03
CA VAL A 125 0.87 1.49 2.61
C VAL A 125 1.86 0.46 3.11
N ASP A 126 1.34 -0.55 3.79
CA ASP A 126 2.10 -1.70 4.28
C ASP A 126 1.80 -2.94 3.43
N GLY A 127 2.80 -3.33 2.63
CA GLY A 127 2.83 -4.57 1.86
C GLY A 127 3.86 -5.57 2.38
N THR A 128 4.33 -5.41 3.61
CA THR A 128 5.40 -6.26 4.19
C THR A 128 4.87 -7.61 4.64
N ASP A 129 5.72 -8.56 4.98
CA ASP A 129 5.36 -9.92 5.37
C ASP A 129 5.72 -10.28 6.82
N ASN A 130 6.19 -9.31 7.62
CA ASN A 130 6.64 -9.54 8.99
C ASN A 130 5.95 -8.61 9.99
N PHE A 131 5.51 -9.17 11.13
CA PHE A 131 4.74 -8.44 12.13
C PHE A 131 5.49 -7.28 12.77
N SER A 132 6.81 -7.39 12.95
CA SER A 132 7.62 -6.32 13.56
C SER A 132 7.54 -5.01 12.77
N THR A 133 7.64 -5.07 11.45
CA THR A 133 7.48 -3.88 10.59
C THR A 133 6.04 -3.38 10.61
N ARG A 134 5.05 -4.28 10.54
CA ARG A 134 3.62 -3.91 10.57
C ARG A 134 3.24 -3.16 11.84
N PHE A 135 3.73 -3.62 12.99
CA PHE A 135 3.53 -2.95 14.27
C PHE A 135 4.22 -1.59 14.34
N LEU A 136 5.47 -1.51 13.92
CA LEU A 136 6.21 -0.24 13.87
C LEU A 136 5.47 0.81 13.02
N VAL A 137 5.05 0.41 11.81
CA VAL A 137 4.32 1.28 10.88
C VAL A 137 2.99 1.73 11.47
N ASN A 138 2.23 0.80 12.05
CA ASN A 138 0.98 1.13 12.75
C ASN A 138 1.21 2.18 13.84
N ASP A 139 2.18 1.96 14.72
CA ASP A 139 2.41 2.81 15.89
C ASP A 139 2.81 4.24 15.47
N ILE A 140 3.59 4.37 14.40
CA ILE A 140 3.97 5.67 13.85
C ILE A 140 2.80 6.33 13.11
N CYS A 141 2.06 5.60 12.29
CA CYS A 141 0.87 6.12 11.60
C CYS A 141 -0.19 6.61 12.60
N LEU A 142 -0.38 5.91 13.72
CA LEU A 142 -1.21 6.38 14.83
C LEU A 142 -0.72 7.70 15.40
N LYS A 143 0.56 7.76 15.78
CA LYS A 143 1.19 8.96 16.35
C LYS A 143 1.09 10.17 15.43
N GLN A 144 1.29 9.97 14.12
CA GLN A 144 1.30 11.03 13.11
C GLN A 144 -0.06 11.25 12.42
N LYS A 145 -1.10 10.51 12.84
CA LYS A 145 -2.45 10.55 12.27
C LYS A 145 -2.49 10.33 10.75
N LYS A 146 -1.70 9.38 10.25
CA LYS A 146 -1.63 9.00 8.83
C LYS A 146 -2.55 7.81 8.57
N PRO A 147 -3.43 7.85 7.55
CA PRO A 147 -4.13 6.65 7.10
C PRO A 147 -3.12 5.56 6.74
N LEU A 148 -3.39 4.34 7.18
CA LEU A 148 -2.59 3.16 6.86
C LEU A 148 -3.44 2.15 6.09
N VAL A 149 -3.10 1.90 4.83
CA VAL A 149 -3.65 0.77 4.07
C VAL A 149 -2.70 -0.41 4.26
N SER A 150 -3.20 -1.55 4.72
CA SER A 150 -2.36 -2.73 4.93
C SER A 150 -2.99 -3.96 4.28
N GLY A 151 -2.16 -4.67 3.53
CA GLY A 151 -2.51 -5.95 2.91
C GLY A 151 -1.70 -7.09 3.52
N ALA A 152 -2.25 -8.30 3.51
CA ALA A 152 -1.55 -9.52 3.89
C ALA A 152 -1.94 -10.66 2.96
N LEU A 153 -1.04 -11.64 2.82
CA LEU A 153 -1.22 -12.78 1.94
C LEU A 153 -0.95 -14.08 2.69
N SER A 154 -1.67 -15.12 2.30
CA SER A 154 -1.37 -16.52 2.54
C SER A 154 -1.22 -17.23 1.18
N GLN A 155 -1.08 -18.56 1.18
CA GLN A 155 -0.89 -19.34 -0.05
C GLN A 155 -1.93 -19.05 -1.14
N PHE A 156 -3.21 -19.04 -0.75
CA PHE A 156 -4.37 -18.84 -1.64
C PHE A 156 -5.35 -17.78 -1.14
N ASP A 157 -5.02 -17.07 -0.05
CA ASP A 157 -5.91 -16.10 0.59
C ASP A 157 -5.25 -14.73 0.69
N GLY A 158 -6.09 -13.70 0.72
CA GLY A 158 -5.69 -12.31 0.84
C GLY A 158 -6.50 -11.56 1.88
N GLN A 159 -5.88 -10.60 2.54
CA GLN A 159 -6.56 -9.69 3.47
C GLN A 159 -6.20 -8.25 3.17
N LEU A 160 -7.16 -7.35 3.36
CA LEU A 160 -7.00 -5.91 3.18
C LEU A 160 -7.83 -5.15 4.21
N ALA A 161 -7.21 -4.17 4.87
CA ALA A 161 -7.88 -3.22 5.73
C ALA A 161 -7.24 -1.82 5.62
N THR A 162 -8.04 -0.80 5.92
CA THR A 162 -7.56 0.57 6.16
C THR A 162 -7.65 0.84 7.67
N PHE A 163 -6.61 1.47 8.23
CA PHE A 163 -6.52 1.78 9.64
C PHE A 163 -6.39 3.29 9.83
N LYS A 164 -7.26 3.82 10.70
CA LYS A 164 -7.33 5.23 11.08
C LYS A 164 -7.54 5.34 12.58
N GLY A 165 -6.82 4.55 13.37
CA GLY A 165 -7.10 4.39 14.81
C GLY A 165 -6.98 5.66 15.66
N TYR A 166 -6.42 6.73 15.08
CA TYR A 166 -6.45 8.08 15.64
C TYR A 166 -7.84 8.75 15.59
N GLU A 167 -8.80 8.19 14.83
CA GLU A 167 -10.21 8.55 14.87
C GLU A 167 -10.92 7.80 16.01
N ALA A 168 -12.00 8.39 16.51
CA ALA A 168 -12.66 7.92 17.74
C ALA A 168 -13.22 6.50 17.60
N ASP A 169 -13.80 6.16 16.45
CA ASP A 169 -14.56 4.92 16.20
C ASP A 169 -13.84 3.94 15.25
N LYS A 170 -12.61 4.22 14.83
CA LYS A 170 -11.86 3.38 13.87
C LYS A 170 -10.77 2.55 14.55
N PRO A 171 -10.54 1.31 14.08
CA PRO A 171 -9.48 0.45 14.61
C PRO A 171 -8.10 0.90 14.16
N CYS A 172 -7.09 0.56 14.95
CA CYS A 172 -5.71 0.47 14.50
C CYS A 172 -5.37 -0.98 14.10
N TYR A 173 -4.19 -1.23 13.53
CA TYR A 173 -3.75 -2.59 13.18
C TYR A 173 -3.75 -3.50 14.41
N ARG A 174 -3.39 -2.96 15.59
CA ARG A 174 -3.38 -3.73 16.85
C ARG A 174 -4.75 -4.07 17.41
N CYS A 175 -5.84 -3.47 16.91
CA CYS A 175 -7.18 -3.98 17.20
C CYS A 175 -7.47 -5.30 16.44
N LEU A 176 -6.81 -5.52 15.31
CA LEU A 176 -6.91 -6.76 14.53
C LEU A 176 -5.89 -7.80 15.03
N VAL A 177 -4.65 -7.38 15.24
CA VAL A 177 -3.54 -8.23 15.69
C VAL A 177 -2.88 -7.59 16.93
N PRO A 178 -3.35 -7.91 18.15
CA PRO A 178 -2.88 -7.23 19.37
C PRO A 178 -1.38 -7.40 19.65
N GLU A 179 -0.87 -8.61 19.42
CA GLU A 179 0.50 -9.03 19.70
C GLU A 179 1.01 -9.95 18.59
N ASP A 180 2.34 -10.12 18.51
CA ASP A 180 2.96 -10.99 17.51
C ASP A 180 2.46 -12.43 17.74
N PRO A 181 1.74 -13.03 16.79
CA PRO A 181 1.24 -14.39 16.96
C PRO A 181 2.34 -15.45 16.91
N GLY A 182 3.60 -15.05 16.77
CA GLY A 182 4.76 -15.93 16.72
C GLY A 182 5.00 -16.45 15.30
N ASN A 183 5.58 -17.65 15.20
CA ASN A 183 6.05 -18.17 13.92
C ASN A 183 4.91 -18.76 13.06
N ILE A 184 4.09 -17.88 12.50
CA ILE A 184 3.24 -18.19 11.36
C ILE A 184 4.13 -18.05 10.12
N GLY A 185 4.71 -19.16 9.64
CA GLY A 185 5.77 -19.14 8.61
C GLY A 185 5.51 -18.18 7.44
N ASN A 186 6.58 -17.65 6.86
CA ASN A 186 6.47 -16.59 5.84
C ASN A 186 6.02 -17.13 4.46
N CYS A 187 5.59 -16.22 3.59
CA CYS A 187 5.12 -16.56 2.23
C CYS A 187 6.20 -17.27 1.39
N ALA A 188 7.49 -17.02 1.67
CA ALA A 188 8.58 -17.63 0.92
C ALA A 188 8.75 -19.12 1.26
N GLU A 189 8.51 -19.51 2.53
CA GLU A 189 8.58 -20.89 3.00
C GLU A 189 7.34 -21.70 2.62
N GLN A 190 6.16 -21.08 2.61
CA GLN A 190 4.89 -21.77 2.36
C GLN A 190 4.47 -21.77 0.88
N GLY A 191 5.10 -20.93 0.06
CA GLY A 191 4.67 -20.68 -1.31
C GLY A 191 3.45 -19.77 -1.39
N ILE A 192 3.22 -19.21 -2.58
CA ILE A 192 2.08 -18.34 -2.84
C ILE A 192 1.68 -18.36 -4.32
N LEU A 193 0.37 -18.39 -4.58
CA LEU A 193 -0.18 -18.16 -5.91
C LEU A 193 -0.08 -16.66 -6.26
N GLY A 194 0.87 -16.29 -7.14
CA GLY A 194 1.19 -14.89 -7.44
C GLY A 194 0.00 -14.02 -7.87
N ALA A 195 -1.01 -14.61 -8.53
CA ALA A 195 -2.23 -13.90 -8.90
C ALA A 195 -3.02 -13.35 -7.69
N VAL A 196 -2.93 -14.00 -6.52
CA VAL A 196 -3.55 -13.51 -5.28
C VAL A 196 -2.92 -12.19 -4.85
N ALA A 197 -1.60 -12.09 -4.94
CA ALA A 197 -0.87 -10.84 -4.68
C ALA A 197 -1.32 -9.72 -5.63
N GLY A 198 -1.51 -10.06 -6.92
CA GLY A 198 -2.08 -9.17 -7.93
C GLY A 198 -3.44 -8.59 -7.55
N VAL A 199 -4.39 -9.45 -7.16
CA VAL A 199 -5.74 -9.06 -6.76
C VAL A 199 -5.70 -8.14 -5.54
N VAL A 200 -5.04 -8.57 -4.46
CA VAL A 200 -5.01 -7.82 -3.20
C VAL A 200 -4.28 -6.49 -3.36
N GLY A 201 -3.12 -6.46 -4.04
CA GLY A 201 -2.39 -5.22 -4.25
C GLY A 201 -3.14 -4.22 -5.15
N THR A 202 -3.96 -4.69 -6.09
CA THR A 202 -4.86 -3.81 -6.86
C THR A 202 -5.98 -3.25 -5.99
N LEU A 203 -6.57 -4.07 -5.10
CA LEU A 203 -7.55 -3.59 -4.13
C LEU A 203 -6.94 -2.57 -3.15
N MET A 204 -5.67 -2.76 -2.75
CA MET A 204 -4.94 -1.77 -1.97
C MET A 204 -4.83 -0.44 -2.72
N ALA A 205 -4.52 -0.45 -4.02
CA ALA A 205 -4.48 0.77 -4.83
C ALA A 205 -5.83 1.49 -4.87
N VAL A 206 -6.92 0.74 -4.99
CA VAL A 206 -8.28 1.32 -4.93
C VAL A 206 -8.52 2.01 -3.59
N GLU A 207 -8.15 1.40 -2.46
CA GLU A 207 -8.30 2.04 -1.15
C GLU A 207 -7.41 3.27 -0.98
N VAL A 208 -6.18 3.24 -1.48
CA VAL A 208 -5.30 4.43 -1.47
C VAL A 208 -5.93 5.57 -2.25
N LEU A 209 -6.39 5.32 -3.48
CA LEU A 209 -7.02 6.36 -4.31
C LEU A 209 -8.30 6.89 -3.67
N LYS A 210 -9.12 6.01 -3.06
CA LYS A 210 -10.31 6.42 -2.32
C LYS A 210 -9.99 7.30 -1.11
N GLU A 211 -8.97 6.96 -0.32
CA GLU A 211 -8.56 7.77 0.83
C GLU A 211 -8.00 9.12 0.39
N LEU A 212 -7.16 9.15 -0.65
CA LEU A 212 -6.62 10.40 -1.18
C LEU A 212 -7.73 11.29 -1.75
N LEU A 213 -8.71 10.74 -2.44
CA LEU A 213 -9.77 11.48 -3.11
C LEU A 213 -11.04 11.66 -2.26
N GLU A 214 -11.09 11.06 -1.06
CA GLU A 214 -12.26 11.04 -0.18
C GLU A 214 -13.49 10.43 -0.86
N LEU A 215 -13.32 9.29 -1.54
CA LEU A 215 -14.36 8.64 -2.34
C LEU A 215 -15.02 7.46 -1.64
N GLY A 216 -16.35 7.44 -1.73
CA GLY A 216 -17.18 6.35 -1.23
C GLY A 216 -16.97 6.08 0.26
N ASP A 217 -17.15 4.82 0.66
CA ASP A 217 -16.93 4.40 2.04
C ASP A 217 -15.48 3.95 2.25
N SER A 218 -14.78 4.57 3.20
CA SER A 218 -13.51 4.05 3.70
C SER A 218 -13.63 2.60 4.16
N LEU A 219 -12.57 1.81 3.96
CA LEU A 219 -12.46 0.48 4.53
C LEU A 219 -12.11 0.51 6.04
N ALA A 220 -11.86 1.69 6.62
CA ALA A 220 -11.64 1.82 8.06
C ALA A 220 -12.83 1.28 8.87
N GLY A 221 -12.55 0.29 9.73
CA GLY A 221 -13.56 -0.43 10.49
C GLY A 221 -14.12 -1.69 9.80
N LYS A 222 -13.52 -2.11 8.68
CA LYS A 222 -13.89 -3.31 7.92
C LYS A 222 -12.62 -4.07 7.52
N LEU A 223 -12.74 -5.39 7.34
CA LEU A 223 -11.70 -6.26 6.79
C LEU A 223 -12.24 -6.95 5.55
N VAL A 224 -11.52 -6.86 4.44
CA VAL A 224 -11.78 -7.67 3.24
C VAL A 224 -10.93 -8.93 3.32
N ILE A 225 -11.57 -10.07 3.07
CA ILE A 225 -10.93 -11.38 2.93
C ILE A 225 -11.24 -11.90 1.54
N TYR A 226 -10.21 -12.26 0.80
CA TYR A 226 -10.28 -12.87 -0.52
C TYR A 226 -9.83 -14.33 -0.45
N ASP A 227 -10.70 -15.24 -0.89
CA ASP A 227 -10.45 -16.68 -1.03
C ASP A 227 -10.32 -16.97 -2.53
N ALA A 228 -9.11 -17.27 -2.99
CA ALA A 228 -8.84 -17.46 -4.40
C ALA A 228 -9.35 -18.81 -4.95
N LEU A 229 -9.35 -19.86 -4.14
CA LEU A 229 -9.82 -21.18 -4.57
C LEU A 229 -11.34 -21.18 -4.74
N GLY A 230 -12.05 -20.51 -3.85
CA GLY A 230 -13.49 -20.29 -3.94
C GLY A 230 -13.89 -19.13 -4.86
N THR A 231 -12.94 -18.29 -5.30
CA THR A 231 -13.21 -17.00 -5.98
C THR A 231 -14.22 -16.14 -5.19
N GLY A 232 -14.07 -16.13 -3.87
CA GLY A 232 -14.98 -15.49 -2.94
C GLY A 232 -14.36 -14.26 -2.30
N MET A 233 -15.15 -13.19 -2.13
CA MET A 233 -14.73 -12.01 -1.37
C MET A 233 -15.74 -11.71 -0.28
N ARG A 234 -15.26 -11.64 0.96
CA ARG A 234 -16.07 -11.34 2.14
C ARG A 234 -15.58 -10.05 2.78
N LYS A 235 -16.53 -9.24 3.23
CA LYS A 235 -16.27 -8.00 3.97
C LYS A 235 -16.89 -8.15 5.35
N ILE A 236 -16.06 -8.14 6.38
CA ILE A 236 -16.50 -8.26 7.77
C ILE A 236 -16.27 -6.95 8.52
N LYS A 237 -17.03 -6.74 9.61
CA LYS A 237 -16.80 -5.60 10.51
C LYS A 237 -15.54 -5.85 11.33
N LEU A 238 -14.72 -4.81 11.47
CA LEU A 238 -13.55 -4.79 12.32
C LEU A 238 -13.71 -3.62 13.31
N PRO A 239 -14.32 -3.85 14.49
CA PRO A 239 -14.53 -2.78 15.46
C PRO A 239 -13.22 -2.32 16.07
N LYS A 240 -13.17 -1.04 16.49
CA LYS A 240 -12.13 -0.57 17.41
C LYS A 240 -12.28 -1.32 18.74
N ASP A 241 -11.18 -1.86 19.24
CA ASP A 241 -11.15 -2.47 20.58
C ASP A 241 -11.09 -1.37 21.65
N PRO A 242 -12.12 -1.22 22.52
CA PRO A 242 -12.11 -0.22 23.58
C PRO A 242 -10.94 -0.40 24.58
N GLY A 243 -10.39 -1.61 24.69
CA GLY A 243 -9.26 -1.93 25.55
C GLY A 243 -7.89 -1.73 24.89
N CYS A 244 -7.83 -1.38 23.60
CA CYS A 244 -6.56 -1.32 22.88
C CYS A 244 -5.61 -0.26 23.48
N PRO A 245 -4.45 -0.66 24.03
CA PRO A 245 -3.57 0.28 24.75
C PRO A 245 -2.90 1.30 23.82
N TYR A 246 -3.01 1.13 22.50
CA TYR A 246 -2.35 1.93 21.47
C TYR A 246 -3.24 3.00 20.85
N CYS A 247 -4.55 2.76 20.72
CA CYS A 247 -5.47 3.69 20.05
C CYS A 247 -6.70 4.09 20.88
N SER A 248 -6.87 3.51 22.08
CA SER A 248 -8.04 3.78 22.94
C SER A 248 -7.76 4.76 24.06
N LYS A 249 -6.52 5.24 24.18
CA LYS A 249 -6.15 6.35 25.07
C LYS A 249 -6.11 7.66 24.27
N PRO A 250 -6.58 8.78 24.86
CA PRO A 250 -6.60 10.09 24.21
C PRO A 250 -5.22 10.64 23.88
#